data_AF-A0A497T4W9-F1
#
_entry.id   AF-A0A497T4W9-F1
#
_cell.length_a   1.000
_cell.length_b   1.000
_cell.length_c   1.000
_cell.angle_alpha   90.00
_cell.angle_beta   90.00
_cell.angle_gamma   90.00
#
_symmetry.space_group_name_H-M   'P 1'
#
loop_
_entity.id
_entity.type
_entity.pdbx_description
1 polymer ?
#
loop_
_entity_poly.entity_id
_entity_poly.type
_entity_poly.pdbx_seq_one_letter_code
_entity_poly.pdbx_strand_id
1 'polypeptide(L)'
;SEEIANHFKINKKSILEKLRKRRKEIRELWKSVEKRFFEDIMNLTNFEWKFQNYKCFLSCAWAGRYFYPKNEIEIFGFLKNTDTLNTLAEELFHLYFWDILEKKFKINVKFLDKEKYTEKEKKLWFLSEAVVGFVLPEIGFYKKSLWFTPWWKADPKIKEIYISLKPFWKNRKNFTDFLRNSIKVLRTI
;
A
#
# COMPACT_ATOMS: atom_id res chain seq x y z
N SER A 1 -2.81 19.88 -17.93
CA SER A 1 -2.59 21.01 -18.86
C SER A 1 -2.07 20.46 -20.18
N GLU A 2 -2.25 21.21 -21.27
CA GLU A 2 -1.74 20.88 -22.61
C GLU A 2 -0.21 20.76 -22.65
N GLU A 3 0.47 21.56 -21.83
CA GLU A 3 1.93 21.52 -21.64
C GLU A 3 2.44 20.15 -21.14
N ILE A 4 1.77 19.56 -20.13
CA ILE A 4 2.12 18.22 -19.63
C ILE A 4 1.91 17.17 -20.72
N ALA A 5 0.80 17.27 -21.48
CA ALA A 5 0.52 16.35 -22.58
C ALA A 5 1.58 16.46 -23.69
N ASN A 6 2.01 17.68 -24.02
CA ASN A 6 3.07 17.92 -25.00
C ASN A 6 4.44 17.44 -24.52
N HIS A 7 4.76 17.62 -23.23
CA HIS A 7 5.97 17.06 -22.63
C HIS A 7 6.04 15.54 -22.81
N PHE A 8 4.96 14.82 -22.51
CA PHE A 8 4.91 13.36 -22.69
C PHE A 8 4.94 12.94 -24.16
N LYS A 9 4.31 13.68 -25.07
CA LYS A 9 4.38 13.41 -26.52
C LYS A 9 5.81 13.52 -27.04
N ILE A 10 6.49 14.62 -26.72
CA ILE A 10 7.86 14.91 -27.19
C ILE A 10 8.85 13.92 -26.59
N ASN A 11 8.75 13.64 -25.28
CA ASN A 11 9.73 12.86 -24.55
C ASN A 11 9.40 11.35 -24.48
N LYS A 12 8.32 10.89 -25.13
CA LYS A 12 7.78 9.52 -25.01
C LYS A 12 8.86 8.44 -25.13
N LYS A 13 9.69 8.50 -26.17
CA LYS A 13 10.72 7.49 -26.43
C LYS A 13 11.74 7.41 -25.29
N SER A 14 12.27 8.56 -24.88
CA SER A 14 13.24 8.66 -23.78
C SER A 14 12.66 8.17 -22.44
N ILE A 15 11.42 8.55 -22.13
CA ILE A 15 10.71 8.09 -20.93
C ILE A 15 10.55 6.58 -20.95
N LEU A 16 10.09 5.99 -22.06
CA LEU A 16 9.91 4.55 -22.19
C LEU A 16 11.23 3.78 -22.07
N GLU A 17 12.32 4.28 -22.64
CA GLU A 17 13.65 3.68 -22.49
C GLU A 17 14.11 3.69 -21.02
N LYS A 18 13.94 4.81 -20.32
CA LYS A 18 14.25 4.91 -18.88
C LYS A 18 13.40 3.95 -18.05
N LEU A 19 12.09 3.87 -18.31
CA LEU A 19 11.19 2.94 -17.61
C LEU A 19 11.57 1.47 -17.87
N ARG A 20 11.95 1.11 -19.09
CA ARG A 20 12.43 -0.25 -19.42
C ARG A 20 13.70 -0.61 -18.67
N LYS A 21 14.64 0.33 -18.55
CA LYS A 21 15.85 0.15 -17.73
C LYS A 21 15.48 -0.05 -16.27
N ARG A 22 14.67 0.86 -15.72
CA ARG A 22 14.23 0.79 -14.33
C ARG A 22 13.48 -0.50 -14.00
N ARG A 23 12.65 -1.01 -14.92
CA ARG A 23 11.96 -2.30 -14.74
C ARG A 23 12.92 -3.43 -14.36
N LYS A 24 14.09 -3.50 -14.99
CA LYS A 24 15.10 -4.52 -14.66
C LYS A 24 15.65 -4.29 -13.26
N GLU A 25 16.05 -3.05 -12.95
CA GLU A 25 16.61 -2.67 -11.65
C GLU A 25 15.64 -2.94 -10.49
N ILE A 26 14.38 -2.54 -10.64
CA ILE A 26 13.33 -2.77 -9.64
C ILE A 26 13.07 -4.25 -9.44
N ARG A 27 13.09 -5.05 -10.53
CA ARG A 27 12.90 -6.49 -10.42
C ARG A 27 14.02 -7.14 -9.60
N GLU A 28 15.28 -6.79 -9.86
CA GLU A 28 16.40 -7.32 -9.07
C GLU A 28 16.35 -6.84 -7.62
N LEU A 29 15.97 -5.57 -7.40
CA LEU A 29 15.77 -5.03 -6.07
C LEU A 29 14.69 -5.79 -5.30
N TRP A 30 13.54 -6.04 -5.93
CA TRP A 30 12.43 -6.77 -5.31
C TRP A 30 12.79 -8.22 -4.99
N LYS A 31 13.44 -8.94 -5.91
CA LYS A 31 13.89 -10.33 -5.67
C LYS A 31 14.69 -10.51 -4.39
N SER A 32 15.45 -9.49 -3.97
CA SER A 32 16.26 -9.55 -2.75
C SER A 32 15.44 -9.60 -1.46
N VAL A 33 14.17 -9.17 -1.48
CA VAL A 33 13.29 -9.10 -0.31
C VAL A 33 11.98 -9.88 -0.47
N GLU A 34 11.62 -10.27 -1.70
CA GLU A 34 10.33 -10.86 -2.08
C GLU A 34 9.91 -12.01 -1.16
N LYS A 35 10.71 -13.07 -1.08
CA LYS A 35 10.38 -14.27 -0.29
C LYS A 35 10.08 -13.89 1.17
N ARG A 36 11.00 -13.15 1.78
CA ARG A 36 10.87 -12.70 3.18
C ARG A 36 9.63 -11.82 3.36
N PHE A 37 9.34 -10.90 2.43
CA PHE A 37 8.16 -10.03 2.52
C PHE A 37 6.87 -10.85 2.60
N PHE A 38 6.66 -11.80 1.69
CA PHE A 38 5.46 -12.62 1.67
C PHE A 38 5.34 -13.48 2.94
N GLU A 39 6.44 -14.11 3.37
CA GLU A 39 6.50 -14.94 4.59
C GLU A 39 6.24 -14.13 5.86
N ASP A 40 6.91 -12.99 6.04
CA ASP A 40 6.78 -12.14 7.23
C ASP A 40 5.36 -11.56 7.34
N ILE A 41 4.73 -11.18 6.22
CA ILE A 41 3.33 -10.73 6.22
C ILE A 41 2.40 -11.86 6.65
N MET A 42 2.54 -13.08 6.10
CA MET A 42 1.70 -14.21 6.50
C MET A 42 1.90 -14.56 7.98
N ASN A 43 3.15 -14.57 8.45
CA ASN A 43 3.48 -14.85 9.84
C ASN A 43 2.88 -13.80 10.79
N LEU A 44 2.97 -12.51 10.43
CA LEU A 44 2.45 -11.42 11.24
C LEU A 44 0.92 -11.44 11.32
N THR A 45 0.24 -11.70 10.21
CA THR A 45 -1.22 -11.55 10.13
C THR A 45 -1.98 -12.86 10.39
N ASN A 46 -1.34 -14.00 10.17
CA ASN A 46 -1.92 -15.34 10.13
C ASN A 46 -3.01 -15.50 9.05
N PHE A 47 -2.83 -14.86 7.89
CA PHE A 47 -3.67 -15.03 6.69
C PHE A 47 -2.83 -15.41 5.48
N GLU A 48 -3.40 -16.20 4.57
CA GLU A 48 -2.73 -16.58 3.33
C GLU A 48 -2.93 -15.52 2.24
N TRP A 49 -1.94 -15.36 1.37
CA TRP A 49 -2.09 -14.51 0.18
C TRP A 49 -3.06 -15.16 -0.81
N LYS A 50 -4.04 -14.39 -1.28
CA LYS A 50 -5.03 -14.86 -2.26
C LYS A 50 -4.41 -15.25 -3.60
N PHE A 51 -3.40 -14.51 -4.05
CA PHE A 51 -2.81 -14.68 -5.37
C PHE A 51 -1.36 -15.13 -5.25
N GLN A 52 -0.94 -16.01 -6.16
CA GLN A 52 0.46 -16.42 -6.27
C GLN A 52 1.30 -15.46 -7.13
N ASN A 53 0.64 -14.67 -7.98
CA ASN A 53 1.29 -13.77 -8.92
C ASN A 53 0.68 -12.38 -8.80
N TYR A 54 1.53 -11.35 -8.77
CA TYR A 54 1.12 -9.95 -8.77
C TYR A 54 1.76 -9.24 -9.96
N LYS A 55 1.02 -8.30 -10.56
CA LYS A 55 1.53 -7.48 -11.67
C LYS A 55 1.85 -6.08 -11.16
N CYS A 56 3.04 -5.59 -11.51
CA CYS A 56 3.47 -4.24 -11.20
C CYS A 56 3.68 -3.45 -12.50
N PHE A 57 2.97 -2.34 -12.65
CA PHE A 57 3.15 -1.35 -13.71
C PHE A 57 4.06 -0.22 -13.23
N LEU A 58 4.91 0.28 -14.12
CA LEU A 58 5.73 1.45 -13.83
C LEU A 58 5.10 2.69 -14.45
N SER A 59 4.75 3.64 -13.61
CA SER A 59 4.24 4.95 -13.99
C SER A 59 5.37 5.96 -14.06
N CYS A 60 5.23 6.95 -14.94
CA CYS A 60 6.07 8.14 -14.97
C CYS A 60 5.35 9.37 -14.40
N ALA A 61 4.19 9.18 -13.76
CA ALA A 61 3.38 10.27 -13.23
C ALA A 61 2.81 10.02 -11.82
N TRP A 62 2.57 8.76 -11.44
CA TRP A 62 1.86 8.41 -10.20
C TRP A 62 2.78 7.69 -9.21
N ALA A 63 2.73 8.11 -7.94
CA ALA A 63 3.59 7.63 -6.86
C ALA A 63 3.31 6.18 -6.43
N GLY A 64 2.04 5.77 -6.42
CA GLY A 64 1.58 4.45 -6.00
C GLY A 64 0.07 4.30 -6.22
N ARG A 65 -0.37 3.12 -6.67
CA ARG A 65 -1.79 2.75 -6.80
C ARG A 65 -1.95 1.23 -6.80
N TYR A 66 -3.01 0.73 -6.18
CA TYR A 66 -3.44 -0.66 -6.29
C TYR A 66 -4.76 -0.78 -7.04
N PHE A 67 -4.96 -1.93 -7.69
CA PHE A 67 -6.18 -2.27 -8.42
C PHE A 67 -6.74 -3.58 -7.87
N TYR A 68 -7.57 -3.48 -6.83
CA TYR A 68 -8.33 -4.62 -6.31
C TYR A 68 -9.60 -4.82 -7.15
N PRO A 69 -10.00 -6.05 -7.51
CA PRO A 69 -9.40 -7.35 -7.17
C PRO A 69 -8.38 -7.86 -8.21
N LYS A 70 -7.89 -7.03 -9.14
CA LYS A 70 -7.05 -7.42 -10.29
C LYS A 70 -5.60 -7.77 -9.95
N ASN A 71 -5.24 -7.91 -8.67
CA ASN A 71 -3.88 -8.24 -8.21
C ASN A 71 -2.76 -7.41 -8.88
N GLU A 72 -3.09 -6.17 -9.21
CA GLU A 72 -2.30 -5.24 -9.99
C GLU A 72 -1.94 -4.04 -9.11
N ILE A 73 -0.70 -3.59 -9.21
CA ILE A 73 -0.20 -2.37 -8.60
C ILE A 73 0.50 -1.51 -9.64
N GLU A 74 0.58 -0.23 -9.39
CA GLU A 74 1.34 0.75 -10.15
C GLU A 74 2.24 1.53 -9.18
N ILE A 75 3.49 1.73 -9.57
CA ILE A 75 4.46 2.52 -8.78
C ILE A 75 5.17 3.55 -9.66
N PHE A 76 5.70 4.60 -9.06
CA PHE A 76 6.52 5.56 -9.80
C PHE A 76 7.88 4.96 -10.17
N GLY A 77 8.15 4.88 -11.48
CA GLY A 77 9.35 4.29 -12.04
C GLY A 77 10.63 5.10 -11.84
N PHE A 78 10.58 6.28 -11.21
CA PHE A 78 11.77 7.09 -10.96
C PHE A 78 12.03 7.35 -9.48
N LEU A 79 11.42 6.56 -8.59
CA LEU A 79 11.76 6.55 -7.17
C LEU A 79 13.18 6.02 -6.91
N LYS A 80 13.79 6.51 -5.83
CA LYS A 80 15.02 5.93 -5.27
C LYS A 80 14.75 4.50 -4.80
N ASN A 81 15.79 3.67 -4.73
CA ASN A 81 15.64 2.24 -4.43
C ASN A 81 14.85 1.96 -3.14
N THR A 82 15.17 2.61 -2.02
CA THR A 82 14.45 2.41 -0.75
C THR A 82 12.99 2.81 -0.86
N ASP A 83 12.71 3.94 -1.50
CA ASP A 83 11.33 4.41 -1.71
C ASP A 83 10.56 3.46 -2.63
N THR A 84 11.22 2.93 -3.67
CA THR A 84 10.61 1.92 -4.56
C THR A 84 10.19 0.66 -3.80
N LEU A 85 11.07 0.12 -2.94
CA LEU A 85 10.73 -1.07 -2.14
C LEU A 85 9.58 -0.82 -1.18
N ASN A 86 9.59 0.34 -0.51
CA ASN A 86 8.53 0.73 0.40
C ASN A 86 7.19 0.88 -0.32
N THR A 87 7.16 1.59 -1.44
CA THR A 87 5.93 1.72 -2.25
C THR A 87 5.44 0.37 -2.75
N LEU A 88 6.32 -0.50 -3.26
CA LEU A 88 5.92 -1.87 -3.67
C LEU A 88 5.25 -2.64 -2.51
N ALA A 89 5.88 -2.61 -1.34
CA ALA A 89 5.37 -3.31 -0.16
C ALA A 89 4.02 -2.74 0.29
N GLU A 90 3.84 -1.42 0.24
CA GLU A 90 2.59 -0.75 0.61
C GLU A 90 1.44 -1.11 -0.32
N GLU A 91 1.64 -0.97 -1.63
CA GLU A 91 0.61 -1.30 -2.63
C GLU A 91 0.23 -2.79 -2.60
N LEU A 92 1.21 -3.69 -2.41
CA LEU A 92 0.94 -5.12 -2.24
C LEU A 92 0.17 -5.40 -0.94
N PHE A 93 0.55 -4.74 0.15
CA PHE A 93 -0.13 -4.92 1.43
C PHE A 93 -1.59 -4.41 1.36
N HIS A 94 -1.89 -3.35 0.63
CA HIS A 94 -3.27 -2.91 0.43
C HIS A 94 -4.13 -3.98 -0.23
N LEU A 95 -3.65 -4.61 -1.31
CA LEU A 95 -4.36 -5.71 -1.97
C LEU A 95 -4.66 -6.86 -1.00
N TYR A 96 -3.71 -7.17 -0.13
CA TYR A 96 -3.82 -8.20 0.89
C TYR A 96 -4.79 -7.81 2.01
N PHE A 97 -4.71 -6.57 2.49
CA PHE A 97 -5.58 -6.02 3.52
C PHE A 97 -7.05 -6.08 3.10
N TRP A 98 -7.36 -5.70 1.86
CA TRP A 98 -8.73 -5.74 1.34
C TRP A 98 -9.28 -7.16 1.25
N ASP A 99 -8.44 -8.14 0.88
CA ASP A 99 -8.82 -9.56 0.89
C ASP A 99 -9.15 -10.05 2.31
N ILE A 100 -8.37 -9.64 3.32
CA ILE A 100 -8.66 -9.97 4.73
C ILE A 100 -10.01 -9.38 5.16
N LEU A 101 -10.25 -8.10 4.86
CA LEU A 101 -11.52 -7.44 5.24
C LEU A 101 -12.73 -8.11 4.58
N GLU A 102 -12.61 -8.46 3.30
CA GLU A 102 -13.67 -9.15 2.56
C GLU A 102 -13.91 -10.56 3.13
N LYS A 103 -12.87 -11.40 3.24
CA LYS A 103 -13.02 -12.81 3.65
C LYS A 103 -13.36 -12.97 5.13
N LYS A 104 -12.63 -12.29 6.02
CA LYS A 104 -12.73 -12.48 7.47
C LYS A 104 -13.81 -11.61 8.10
N PHE A 105 -13.90 -10.35 7.69
CA PHE A 105 -14.80 -9.36 8.31
C PHE A 105 -16.07 -9.11 7.51
N LYS A 106 -16.23 -9.76 6.35
CA LYS A 106 -17.41 -9.66 5.47
C LYS A 106 -17.72 -8.22 5.06
N ILE A 107 -16.68 -7.40 4.94
CA ILE A 107 -16.79 -6.03 4.46
C ILE A 107 -16.90 -6.05 2.94
N ASN A 108 -17.93 -5.40 2.40
CA ASN A 108 -18.07 -5.24 0.96
C ASN A 108 -17.02 -4.23 0.46
N VAL A 109 -16.06 -4.70 -0.33
CA VAL A 109 -14.96 -3.89 -0.89
C VAL A 109 -15.19 -3.43 -2.33
N LYS A 110 -16.36 -3.71 -2.92
CA LYS A 110 -16.73 -3.24 -4.28
C LYS A 110 -16.76 -1.72 -4.41
N PHE A 111 -16.72 -0.98 -3.30
CA PHE A 111 -16.65 0.47 -3.33
C PHE A 111 -15.33 1.00 -3.86
N LEU A 112 -14.26 0.19 -3.87
CA LEU A 112 -12.95 0.61 -4.37
C LEU A 112 -13.00 0.98 -5.86
N ASP A 113 -13.96 0.45 -6.62
CA ASP A 113 -14.19 0.76 -8.04
C ASP A 113 -15.06 2.02 -8.26
N LYS A 114 -15.57 2.65 -7.20
CA LYS A 114 -16.44 3.84 -7.32
C LYS A 114 -15.62 5.12 -7.46
N GLU A 115 -16.17 6.10 -8.19
CA GLU A 115 -15.61 7.45 -8.28
C GLU A 115 -15.77 8.25 -6.97
N LYS A 116 -16.80 7.94 -6.19
CA LYS A 116 -17.14 8.65 -4.94
C LYS A 116 -17.37 7.66 -3.81
N TYR A 117 -16.75 7.93 -2.68
CA TYR A 117 -16.89 7.14 -1.46
C TYR A 117 -17.88 7.82 -0.51
N THR A 118 -18.73 7.02 0.12
CA THR A 118 -19.46 7.40 1.34
C THR A 118 -18.47 7.65 2.48
N GLU A 119 -18.90 8.34 3.54
CA GLU A 119 -18.02 8.60 4.70
C GLU A 119 -17.53 7.31 5.36
N LYS A 120 -18.36 6.26 5.41
CA LYS A 120 -17.96 4.94 5.91
C LYS A 120 -16.87 4.30 5.03
N GLU A 121 -17.03 4.36 3.71
CA GLU A 121 -16.07 3.82 2.75
C GLU A 121 -14.74 4.59 2.81
N LYS A 122 -14.78 5.93 2.95
CA LYS A 122 -13.58 6.76 3.19
C LYS A 122 -12.85 6.37 4.47
N LYS A 123 -13.57 6.15 5.57
CA LYS A 123 -12.97 5.70 6.85
C LYS A 123 -12.28 4.35 6.72
N LEU A 124 -12.86 3.41 5.97
CA LEU A 124 -12.23 2.13 5.68
C LEU A 124 -10.98 2.28 4.81
N TRP A 125 -11.00 3.19 3.83
CA TRP A 125 -9.82 3.52 3.03
C TRP A 125 -8.73 4.14 3.91
N PHE A 126 -9.04 5.14 4.74
CA PHE A 126 -8.06 5.71 5.68
C PHE A 126 -7.50 4.66 6.66
N LEU A 127 -8.30 3.68 7.06
CA LEU A 127 -7.81 2.54 7.84
C LEU A 127 -6.81 1.70 7.05
N SER A 128 -7.02 1.44 5.76
CA SER A 128 -6.04 0.70 4.95
C SER A 128 -4.70 1.43 4.92
N GLU A 129 -4.71 2.74 4.77
CA GLU A 129 -3.50 3.59 4.82
C GLU A 129 -2.83 3.56 6.19
N ALA A 130 -3.60 3.72 7.27
CA ALA A 130 -3.06 3.77 8.62
C ALA A 130 -2.42 2.42 9.05
N VAL A 131 -3.00 1.29 8.65
CA VAL A 131 -2.51 -0.04 9.03
C VAL A 131 -1.13 -0.35 8.45
N VAL A 132 -0.81 0.16 7.25
CA VAL A 132 0.53 0.03 6.65
C VAL A 132 1.60 0.54 7.61
N GLY A 133 1.33 1.67 8.27
CA GLY A 133 2.23 2.32 9.22
C GLY A 133 2.56 1.50 10.48
N PHE A 134 1.88 0.38 10.69
CA PHE A 134 2.17 -0.59 11.75
C PHE A 134 2.85 -1.83 11.21
N VAL A 135 2.30 -2.38 10.13
CA VAL A 135 2.72 -3.67 9.56
C VAL A 135 4.10 -3.57 8.92
N LEU A 136 4.30 -2.62 8.01
CA LEU A 136 5.54 -2.55 7.24
C LEU A 136 6.78 -2.25 8.10
N PRO A 137 6.73 -1.34 9.10
CA PRO A 137 7.82 -1.17 10.06
C PRO A 137 8.15 -2.45 10.84
N GLU A 138 7.15 -3.24 11.22
CA GLU A 138 7.36 -4.46 12.01
C GLU A 138 8.11 -5.54 11.24
N ILE A 139 7.87 -5.63 9.93
CA ILE A 139 8.59 -6.55 9.02
C ILE A 139 9.85 -5.93 8.39
N GLY A 140 10.32 -4.80 8.94
CA GLY A 140 11.60 -4.19 8.57
C GLY A 140 11.61 -3.35 7.28
N PHE A 141 10.45 -3.01 6.73
CA PHE A 141 10.29 -1.90 5.78
C PHE A 141 10.21 -0.58 6.56
N TYR A 142 10.33 0.57 5.90
CA TYR A 142 10.33 1.88 6.59
C TYR A 142 11.37 2.04 7.72
N LYS A 143 12.47 1.26 7.70
CA LYS A 143 13.58 1.44 8.66
C LYS A 143 14.06 2.89 8.59
N LYS A 144 13.97 3.58 9.74
CA LYS A 144 14.25 5.01 9.97
C LYS A 144 15.23 5.61 8.96
N SER A 145 14.69 6.15 7.88
CA SER A 145 15.32 7.27 7.19
C SER A 145 14.97 8.51 8.02
N LEU A 146 15.98 9.28 8.44
CA LEU A 146 15.81 10.55 9.16
C LEU A 146 14.88 11.53 8.42
N TRP A 147 14.65 11.29 7.12
CA TRP A 147 13.98 12.19 6.17
C TRP A 147 12.72 11.58 5.54
N PHE A 148 12.33 10.36 5.92
CA PHE A 148 11.12 9.73 5.39
C PHE A 148 9.92 10.03 6.29
N THR A 149 9.04 10.91 5.82
CA THR A 149 7.69 11.07 6.35
C THR A 149 6.77 10.21 5.48
N PRO A 150 6.30 9.05 5.97
CA PRO A 150 5.30 8.29 5.24
C PRO A 150 4.09 9.17 4.90
N TRP A 151 3.48 9.01 3.72
CA TRP A 151 2.40 9.91 3.28
C TRP A 151 1.20 9.91 4.22
N TRP A 152 0.98 8.81 4.97
CA TRP A 152 -0.05 8.72 6.00
C TRP A 152 0.14 9.70 7.17
N LYS A 153 1.33 10.31 7.30
CA LYS A 153 1.56 11.44 8.23
C LYS A 153 1.22 12.80 7.64
N ALA A 154 1.07 12.91 6.31
CA ALA A 154 0.72 14.15 5.62
C ALA A 154 -0.79 14.40 5.61
N ASP A 155 -1.62 13.34 5.61
CA ASP A 155 -3.07 13.47 5.77
C ASP A 155 -3.47 13.48 7.26
N PRO A 156 -4.10 14.57 7.76
CA PRO A 156 -4.51 14.67 9.16
C PRO A 156 -5.46 13.55 9.62
N LYS A 157 -6.35 13.07 8.75
CA LYS A 157 -7.33 12.03 9.09
C LYS A 157 -6.67 10.67 9.23
N ILE A 158 -5.74 10.35 8.34
CA ILE A 158 -4.98 9.09 8.44
C ILE A 158 -4.10 9.11 9.70
N LYS A 159 -3.48 10.26 10.00
CA LYS A 159 -2.69 10.45 11.22
C LYS A 159 -3.54 10.28 12.49
N GLU A 160 -4.74 10.84 12.54
CA GLU A 160 -5.68 10.70 13.66
C GLU A 160 -6.07 9.23 13.87
N ILE A 161 -6.44 8.53 12.80
CA ILE A 161 -6.74 7.10 12.84
C ILE A 161 -5.52 6.34 13.35
N TYR A 162 -4.34 6.55 12.77
CA TYR A 162 -3.10 5.89 13.22
C TYR A 162 -2.86 6.07 14.72
N ILE A 163 -2.96 7.29 15.24
CA ILE A 163 -2.77 7.56 16.69
C ILE A 163 -3.78 6.76 17.51
N SER A 164 -5.03 6.72 17.07
CA SER A 164 -6.13 5.99 17.73
C SER A 164 -5.94 4.48 17.68
N LEU A 165 -5.27 3.96 16.64
CA LEU A 165 -4.98 2.52 16.49
C LEU A 165 -3.77 2.05 17.28
N LYS A 166 -2.86 2.97 17.65
CA LYS A 166 -1.59 2.63 18.32
C LYS A 166 -1.75 1.83 19.61
N PRO A 167 -2.71 2.12 20.52
CA PRO A 167 -2.93 1.28 21.71
C PRO A 167 -3.38 -0.14 21.35
N PHE A 168 -4.26 -0.30 20.35
CA PHE A 168 -4.71 -1.62 19.90
C PHE A 168 -3.59 -2.40 19.25
N TRP A 169 -2.70 -1.74 18.50
CA TRP A 169 -1.52 -2.41 17.96
C TRP A 169 -0.64 -2.95 19.08
N LYS A 170 -0.28 -2.10 20.05
CA LYS A 170 0.63 -2.49 21.15
C LYS A 170 0.09 -3.63 22.02
N ASN A 171 -1.21 -3.64 22.27
CA ASN A 171 -1.85 -4.58 23.18
C ASN A 171 -2.57 -5.74 22.47
N ARG A 172 -2.35 -5.90 21.15
CA ARG A 172 -3.04 -6.94 20.37
C ARG A 172 -2.63 -8.33 20.82
N LYS A 173 -3.58 -9.25 20.85
CA LYS A 173 -3.27 -10.69 20.98
C LYS A 173 -2.73 -11.28 19.68
N ASN A 174 -3.26 -10.81 18.56
CA ASN A 174 -2.88 -11.17 17.20
C ASN A 174 -3.40 -10.11 16.23
N PHE A 175 -3.06 -10.22 14.94
CA PHE A 175 -3.49 -9.24 13.94
C PHE A 175 -5.01 -9.18 13.75
N THR A 176 -5.71 -10.32 13.86
CA THR A 176 -7.19 -10.34 13.77
C THR A 176 -7.83 -9.53 14.89
N ASP A 177 -7.32 -9.64 16.11
CA ASP A 177 -7.76 -8.86 17.27
C ASP A 177 -7.53 -7.36 17.05
N PHE A 178 -6.36 -6.99 16.56
CA PHE A 178 -6.04 -5.62 16.17
C PHE A 178 -7.04 -5.06 15.15
N LEU A 179 -7.29 -5.77 14.03
CA LEU A 179 -8.23 -5.33 13.00
C LEU A 179 -9.66 -5.22 13.53
N ARG A 180 -10.10 -6.17 14.35
CA ARG A 180 -11.43 -6.14 14.96
C ARG A 180 -11.64 -4.87 15.79
N ASN A 181 -10.66 -4.50 16.61
CA ASN A 181 -10.73 -3.30 17.45
C ASN A 181 -10.61 -2.03 16.60
N SER A 182 -9.76 -2.04 15.58
CA SER A 182 -9.60 -0.93 14.63
C SER A 182 -10.91 -0.60 13.89
N ILE A 183 -11.62 -1.62 13.40
CA ILE A 183 -12.91 -1.44 12.71
C ILE A 183 -14.00 -0.91 13.64
N LYS A 184 -13.97 -1.26 14.93
CA LYS A 184 -14.94 -0.74 15.92
C LYS A 184 -14.74 0.76 16.13
N VAL A 185 -13.49 1.22 16.21
CA VAL A 185 -13.14 2.63 16.43
C VAL A 185 -13.61 3.52 15.28
N LEU A 186 -13.58 3.02 14.04
CA LEU A 186 -14.14 3.74 12.89
C LEU A 186 -15.66 4.00 12.97
N ARG A 187 -16.38 3.35 13.88
CA ARG A 187 -17.81 3.61 14.12
C ARG A 187 -18.04 4.71 15.15
N THR A 188 -17.00 5.07 15.92
CA THR A 188 -17.07 6.00 17.04
C THR A 188 -16.49 7.37 16.68
N ILE A 189 -15.49 7.37 15.80
CA ILE A 189 -15.04 8.54 15.00
C ILE A 189 -15.98 8.65 13.80
#